data_AF-A0A5C0VLT9-F1
#
_entry.id   AF-A0A5C0VLT9-F1
#
_cell.length_a   1.000
_cell.length_b   1.000
_cell.length_c   1.000
_cell.angle_alpha   90.00
_cell.angle_beta   90.00
_cell.angle_gamma   90.00
#
_symmetry.space_group_name_H-M   'P 1'
#
loop_
_entity.id
_entity.type
_entity.pdbx_description
1 polymer ?
#
loop_
_entity_poly.entity_id
_entity_poly.type
_entity_poly.pdbx_seq_one_letter_code
_entity_poly.pdbx_strand_id
1 'polypeptide(L)'
;MKQLAASVNSRLEKAEKSKSRLFKELNNKLANFPKILSHELNTPLNGIVGLTALLLENLDSLDKEEMRQYLEAIMTSADRLTTTKQKLLVFFNLLNVTKPKVAEFVYLNQMQDNLVKHINTTARSKSRGEDIQYNLLTDPIINTLKVNIPYSYLFTIFEEQIDNAIKFSSPKSTITVNFKLEKEDLFIEIINEGQLKIKFNPNEMFMEVNNSLNGSQGFGLGIFIIKKLCSLFDCMFTLTEDESFVIAKTKIKCTY
;
A
#
# COMPACT_ATOMS: atom_id res chain seq x y z
N MET A 1 19.46 25.58 45.78
CA MET A 1 18.32 24.65 45.62
C MET A 1 17.15 25.20 44.80
N LYS A 2 16.61 26.41 45.06
CA LYS A 2 15.49 26.98 44.28
C LYS A 2 15.75 27.14 42.76
N GLN A 3 16.96 27.59 42.36
CA GLN A 3 17.32 27.71 40.94
C GLN A 3 17.45 26.36 40.21
N LEU A 4 17.90 25.31 40.92
CA LEU A 4 18.00 23.96 40.35
C LEU A 4 16.60 23.36 40.13
N ALA A 5 15.69 23.52 41.11
CA ALA A 5 14.31 23.09 40.98
C ALA A 5 13.56 23.81 39.84
N ALA A 6 13.77 25.13 39.68
CA ALA A 6 13.20 25.89 38.57
C ALA A 6 13.76 25.46 37.20
N SER A 7 15.06 25.15 37.12
CA SER A 7 15.69 24.64 35.90
C SER A 7 15.16 23.25 35.52
N VAL A 8 14.98 22.35 36.49
CA VAL A 8 14.43 21.00 36.28
C VAL A 8 12.97 21.07 35.82
N ASN A 9 12.14 21.90 36.47
CA ASN A 9 10.75 22.09 36.05
C ASN A 9 10.63 22.70 34.65
N SER A 10 11.48 23.68 34.31
CA SER A 10 11.50 24.26 32.96
C SER A 10 11.90 23.23 31.89
N ARG A 11 12.81 22.31 32.20
CA ARG A 11 13.18 21.20 31.29
C ARG A 11 12.06 20.17 31.15
N LEU A 12 11.36 19.84 32.23
CA LEU A 12 10.18 18.95 32.21
C LEU A 12 9.05 19.53 31.37
N GLU A 13 8.69 20.80 31.57
CA GLU A 13 7.65 21.47 30.77
C GLU A 13 8.01 21.54 29.28
N LYS A 14 9.30 21.78 28.95
CA LYS A 14 9.77 21.75 27.55
C LYS A 14 9.67 20.35 26.95
N ALA A 15 10.02 19.32 27.69
CA ALA A 15 9.90 17.93 27.27
C ALA A 15 8.43 17.52 27.06
N GLU A 16 7.53 17.92 27.96
CA GLU A 16 6.09 17.67 27.84
C GLU A 16 5.46 18.40 26.66
N LYS A 17 5.82 19.67 26.43
CA LYS A 17 5.40 20.42 25.23
C LYS A 17 5.92 19.80 23.94
N SER A 18 7.17 19.35 23.93
CA SER A 18 7.76 18.68 22.75
C SER A 18 7.05 17.35 22.48
N LYS A 19 6.79 16.54 23.52
CA LYS A 19 6.03 15.30 23.43
C LYS A 19 4.60 15.55 22.95
N SER A 20 3.89 16.53 23.52
CA SER A 20 2.52 16.90 23.12
C SER A 20 2.45 17.39 21.67
N ARG A 21 3.46 18.15 21.21
CA ARG A 21 3.57 18.60 19.83
C ARG A 21 3.83 17.44 18.86
N LEU A 22 4.75 16.54 19.20
CA LEU A 22 4.99 15.29 18.45
C LEU A 22 3.73 14.43 18.38
N PHE A 23 3.00 14.29 19.49
CA PHE A 23 1.73 13.57 19.52
C PHE A 23 0.65 14.25 18.66
N LYS A 24 0.56 15.58 18.66
CA LYS A 24 -0.35 16.33 17.76
C LYS A 24 0.05 16.21 16.30
N GLU A 25 1.32 16.29 15.97
CA GLU A 25 1.82 16.12 14.61
C GLU A 25 1.60 14.69 14.11
N LEU A 26 1.79 13.69 14.98
CA LEU A 26 1.46 12.28 14.69
C LEU A 26 -0.06 12.08 14.51
N ASN A 27 -0.87 12.64 15.40
CA ASN A 27 -2.33 12.61 15.30
C ASN A 27 -2.84 13.31 14.05
N ASN A 28 -2.24 14.43 13.63
CA ASN A 28 -2.61 15.11 12.39
C ASN A 28 -2.17 14.32 11.15
N LYS A 29 -0.98 13.69 11.18
CA LYS A 29 -0.48 12.84 10.08
C LYS A 29 -1.24 11.51 9.95
N LEU A 30 -1.88 11.05 11.03
CA LEU A 30 -2.60 9.77 11.11
C LEU A 30 -4.08 9.93 11.45
N ALA A 31 -4.67 11.12 11.39
CA ALA A 31 -6.03 11.38 11.88
C ALA A 31 -7.08 10.44 11.27
N ASN A 32 -6.88 10.08 10.00
CA ASN A 32 -7.76 9.20 9.25
C ASN A 32 -7.38 7.70 9.37
N PHE A 33 -6.19 7.37 9.89
CA PHE A 33 -5.71 6.00 9.98
C PHE A 33 -6.57 5.11 10.89
N PRO A 34 -6.96 5.51 12.12
CA PRO A 34 -7.86 4.71 12.95
C PRO A 34 -9.21 4.42 12.29
N LYS A 35 -9.78 5.42 11.59
CA LYS A 35 -11.07 5.27 10.88
C LYS A 35 -10.96 4.26 9.73
N ILE A 36 -9.88 4.34 8.96
CA ILE A 36 -9.59 3.42 7.84
C ILE A 36 -9.31 2.02 8.36
N LEU A 37 -8.52 1.91 9.43
CA LEU A 37 -8.23 0.66 10.11
C LEU A 37 -9.52 -0.05 10.54
N SER A 38 -10.40 0.65 11.26
CA SER A 38 -11.69 0.08 11.68
C SER A 38 -12.50 -0.41 10.49
N HIS A 39 -12.55 0.33 9.39
CA HIS A 39 -13.27 -0.10 8.19
C HIS A 39 -12.67 -1.36 7.54
N GLU A 40 -11.34 -1.38 7.37
CA GLU A 40 -10.61 -2.48 6.74
C GLU A 40 -10.65 -3.78 7.55
N LEU A 41 -10.83 -3.69 8.87
CA LEU A 41 -11.07 -4.85 9.75
C LEU A 41 -12.55 -5.25 9.79
N ASN A 42 -13.46 -4.29 9.92
CA ASN A 42 -14.89 -4.57 10.08
C ASN A 42 -15.51 -5.18 8.83
N THR A 43 -15.08 -4.79 7.62
CA THR A 43 -15.65 -5.31 6.38
C THR A 43 -15.48 -6.84 6.27
N PRO A 44 -14.26 -7.41 6.32
CA PRO A 44 -14.10 -8.85 6.28
C PRO A 44 -14.65 -9.54 7.53
N LEU A 45 -14.57 -8.92 8.72
CA LEU A 45 -15.13 -9.50 9.94
C LEU A 45 -16.65 -9.64 9.85
N ASN A 46 -17.35 -8.62 9.36
CA ASN A 46 -18.80 -8.67 9.13
C ASN A 46 -19.16 -9.70 8.06
N GLY A 47 -18.31 -9.89 7.04
CA GLY A 47 -18.47 -10.98 6.07
C GLY A 47 -18.43 -12.35 6.76
N ILE A 48 -17.42 -12.61 7.59
CA ILE A 48 -17.30 -13.88 8.33
C ILE A 48 -18.50 -14.08 9.27
N VAL A 49 -18.75 -13.12 10.16
CA VAL A 49 -19.79 -13.26 11.20
C VAL A 49 -21.19 -13.30 10.58
N GLY A 50 -21.48 -12.40 9.65
CA GLY A 50 -22.79 -12.28 9.02
C GLY A 50 -23.13 -13.50 8.15
N LEU A 51 -22.22 -13.94 7.29
CA LEU A 51 -22.44 -15.12 6.46
C LEU A 51 -22.53 -16.40 7.29
N THR A 52 -21.74 -16.51 8.37
CA THR A 52 -21.86 -17.65 9.29
C THR A 52 -23.22 -17.66 9.99
N ALA A 53 -23.73 -16.51 10.43
CA ALA A 53 -25.06 -16.41 11.04
C ALA A 53 -26.17 -16.81 10.06
N LEU A 54 -26.12 -16.31 8.81
CA LEU A 54 -27.08 -16.67 7.77
C LEU A 54 -27.03 -18.16 7.42
N LEU A 55 -25.82 -18.73 7.34
CA LEU A 55 -25.64 -20.16 7.08
C LEU A 55 -26.24 -21.00 8.21
N LEU A 56 -26.03 -20.62 9.48
CA LEU A 56 -26.59 -21.31 10.65
C LEU A 56 -28.12 -21.23 10.72
N GLU A 57 -28.70 -20.08 10.38
CA GLU A 57 -30.16 -19.87 10.40
C GLU A 57 -30.89 -20.69 9.32
N ASN A 58 -30.21 -21.01 8.21
CA ASN A 58 -30.78 -21.64 7.03
C ASN A 58 -30.20 -23.04 6.74
N LEU A 59 -29.61 -23.71 7.75
CA LEU A 59 -28.95 -25.01 7.58
C LEU A 59 -29.85 -26.08 6.94
N ASP A 60 -31.13 -26.11 7.32
CA ASP A 60 -32.09 -27.12 6.86
C ASP A 60 -32.75 -26.74 5.53
N SER A 61 -32.60 -25.50 5.07
CA SER A 61 -33.25 -24.97 3.86
C SER A 61 -32.32 -24.77 2.67
N LEU A 62 -31.00 -24.69 2.91
CA LEU A 62 -29.99 -24.52 1.86
C LEU A 62 -29.58 -25.86 1.25
N ASP A 63 -29.39 -25.88 -0.06
CA ASP A 63 -28.76 -27.02 -0.72
C ASP A 63 -27.23 -27.02 -0.54
N LYS A 64 -26.59 -28.09 -1.01
CA LYS A 64 -25.14 -28.27 -0.87
C LYS A 64 -24.31 -27.23 -1.61
N GLU A 65 -24.77 -26.76 -2.77
CA GLU A 65 -24.04 -25.77 -3.56
C GLU A 65 -24.22 -24.37 -2.98
N GLU A 66 -25.40 -24.03 -2.48
CA GLU A 66 -25.62 -22.79 -1.74
C GLU A 66 -24.74 -22.75 -0.49
N MET A 67 -24.74 -23.81 0.33
CA MET A 67 -23.84 -23.91 1.49
C MET A 67 -22.37 -23.73 1.10
N ARG A 68 -21.92 -24.32 -0.02
CA ARG A 68 -20.56 -24.14 -0.52
C ARG A 68 -20.28 -22.67 -0.84
N GLN A 69 -21.18 -21.96 -1.51
CA GLN A 69 -21.00 -20.53 -1.84
C GLN A 69 -20.87 -19.67 -0.57
N TYR A 70 -21.66 -19.94 0.47
CA TYR A 70 -21.51 -19.28 1.77
C TYR A 70 -20.13 -19.54 2.38
N LEU A 71 -19.68 -20.80 2.39
CA LEU A 71 -18.37 -21.17 2.93
C LEU A 71 -17.20 -20.54 2.15
N GLU A 72 -17.30 -20.47 0.81
CA GLU A 72 -16.31 -19.80 -0.04
C GLU A 72 -16.26 -18.29 0.22
N ALA A 73 -17.41 -17.64 0.41
CA ALA A 73 -17.48 -16.22 0.74
C ALA A 73 -16.95 -15.91 2.15
N ILE A 74 -17.20 -16.80 3.12
CA ILE A 74 -16.59 -16.75 4.47
C ILE A 74 -15.06 -16.88 4.37
N MET A 75 -14.57 -17.88 3.61
CA MET A 75 -13.13 -18.11 3.43
C MET A 75 -12.46 -16.89 2.78
N THR A 76 -13.06 -16.35 1.72
CA THR A 76 -12.59 -15.12 1.05
C THR A 76 -12.52 -13.95 2.04
N SER A 77 -13.48 -13.84 2.94
CA SER A 77 -13.49 -12.81 3.99
C SER A 77 -12.38 -13.03 5.03
N ALA A 78 -12.12 -14.28 5.43
CA ALA A 78 -11.03 -14.65 6.32
C ALA A 78 -9.63 -14.39 5.71
N ASP A 79 -9.45 -14.68 4.43
CA ASP A 79 -8.21 -14.38 3.70
C ASP A 79 -7.97 -12.88 3.59
N ARG A 80 -9.04 -12.11 3.32
CA ARG A 80 -8.98 -10.64 3.35
C ARG A 80 -8.59 -10.12 4.73
N LEU A 81 -9.17 -10.65 5.82
CA LEU A 81 -8.81 -10.24 7.18
C LEU A 81 -7.35 -10.56 7.50
N THR A 82 -6.87 -11.73 7.08
CA THR A 82 -5.47 -12.14 7.26
C THR A 82 -4.52 -11.20 6.53
N THR A 83 -4.85 -10.84 5.30
CA THR A 83 -4.08 -9.86 4.50
C THR A 83 -4.08 -8.48 5.18
N THR A 84 -5.24 -8.00 5.65
CA THR A 84 -5.33 -6.74 6.41
C THR A 84 -4.45 -6.76 7.65
N LYS A 85 -4.45 -7.87 8.41
CA LYS A 85 -3.57 -8.04 9.59
C LYS A 85 -2.09 -7.97 9.21
N GLN A 86 -1.67 -8.65 8.14
CA GLN A 86 -0.28 -8.62 7.69
C GLN A 86 0.14 -7.20 7.30
N LYS A 87 -0.69 -6.48 6.53
CA LYS A 87 -0.46 -5.08 6.17
C LYS A 87 -0.37 -4.17 7.39
N LEU A 88 -1.16 -4.43 8.44
CA LEU A 88 -1.04 -3.70 9.70
C LEU A 88 0.30 -3.93 10.40
N LEU A 89 0.76 -5.18 10.46
CA LEU A 89 2.05 -5.49 11.06
C LEU A 89 3.18 -4.77 10.31
N VAL A 90 3.15 -4.78 8.97
CA VAL A 90 4.08 -4.00 8.15
C VAL A 90 4.01 -2.52 8.52
N PHE A 91 2.82 -1.93 8.54
CA PHE A 91 2.65 -0.52 8.88
C PHE A 91 3.18 -0.16 10.28
N PHE A 92 2.86 -0.96 11.30
CA PHE A 92 3.33 -0.72 12.67
C PHE A 92 4.84 -0.88 12.79
N ASN A 93 5.43 -1.86 12.10
CA ASN A 93 6.89 -2.00 12.03
C ASN A 93 7.54 -0.75 11.43
N LEU A 94 6.94 -0.16 10.39
CA LEU A 94 7.41 1.08 9.76
C LEU A 94 7.30 2.32 10.65
N LEU A 95 6.46 2.32 11.71
CA LEU A 95 6.39 3.47 12.63
C LEU A 95 7.67 3.64 13.45
N ASN A 96 8.38 2.55 13.73
CA ASN A 96 9.60 2.55 14.53
C ASN A 96 10.88 2.63 13.68
N VAL A 97 10.77 2.54 12.36
CA VAL A 97 11.91 2.69 11.45
C VAL A 97 12.36 4.14 11.42
N THR A 98 13.61 4.36 11.81
CA THR A 98 14.35 5.59 11.49
C THR A 98 15.01 5.39 10.13
N LYS A 99 14.96 6.41 9.25
CA LYS A 99 15.53 6.32 7.89
C LYS A 99 16.96 5.79 7.95
N PRO A 100 17.23 4.55 7.49
CA PRO A 100 18.59 4.06 7.40
C PRO A 100 19.32 4.88 6.34
N LYS A 101 20.55 5.34 6.65
CA LYS A 101 21.45 5.96 5.66
C LYS A 101 22.11 4.88 4.80
N VAL A 102 21.32 4.05 4.15
CA VAL A 102 21.83 2.95 3.32
C VAL A 102 21.25 3.10 1.92
N ALA A 103 22.15 3.33 0.96
CA ALA A 103 21.86 3.14 -0.45
C ALA A 103 22.20 1.70 -0.81
N GLU A 104 21.27 1.00 -1.45
CA GLU A 104 21.41 -0.41 -1.79
C GLU A 104 21.51 -0.57 -3.31
N PHE A 105 22.36 -1.50 -3.76
CA PHE A 105 22.40 -1.89 -5.15
C PHE A 105 21.22 -2.80 -5.47
N VAL A 106 20.47 -2.42 -6.49
CA VAL A 106 19.34 -3.16 -7.05
C VAL A 106 19.73 -3.62 -8.44
N TYR A 107 19.69 -4.93 -8.63
CA TYR A 107 19.86 -5.57 -9.94
C TYR A 107 18.49 -5.69 -10.60
N LEU A 108 18.31 -5.01 -11.74
CA LEU A 108 16.98 -4.85 -12.33
C LEU A 108 16.40 -6.20 -12.79
N ASN A 109 17.23 -7.09 -13.33
CA ASN A 109 16.82 -8.44 -13.73
C ASN A 109 16.22 -9.24 -12.55
N GLN A 110 16.89 -9.23 -11.38
CA GLN A 110 16.38 -9.91 -10.19
C GLN A 110 15.08 -9.29 -9.70
N MET A 111 14.97 -7.96 -9.79
CA MET A 111 13.76 -7.26 -9.42
C MET A 111 12.60 -7.61 -10.35
N GLN A 112 12.83 -7.62 -11.67
CA GLN A 112 11.84 -8.05 -12.67
C GLN A 112 11.38 -9.49 -12.42
N ASP A 113 12.30 -10.43 -12.18
CA ASP A 113 11.96 -11.81 -11.87
C ASP A 113 11.07 -11.93 -10.63
N ASN A 114 11.37 -11.16 -9.59
CA ASN A 114 10.58 -11.15 -8.37
C ASN A 114 9.20 -10.52 -8.58
N LEU A 115 9.11 -9.46 -9.39
CA LEU A 115 7.83 -8.85 -9.76
C LEU A 115 6.95 -9.80 -10.56
N VAL A 116 7.53 -10.52 -11.53
CA VAL A 116 6.82 -11.53 -12.32
C VAL A 116 6.27 -12.64 -11.42
N LYS A 117 7.10 -13.13 -10.48
CA LYS A 117 6.66 -14.12 -9.49
C LYS A 117 5.50 -13.57 -8.64
N HIS A 118 5.58 -12.31 -8.20
CA HIS A 118 4.52 -11.68 -7.42
C HIS A 118 3.23 -11.51 -8.22
N ILE A 119 3.29 -10.98 -9.44
CA ILE A 119 2.12 -10.84 -10.34
C ILE A 119 1.42 -12.18 -10.51
N ASN A 120 2.16 -13.24 -10.86
CA ASN A 120 1.59 -14.57 -11.08
C ASN A 120 0.96 -15.15 -9.80
N THR A 121 1.63 -15.00 -8.65
CA THR A 121 1.15 -15.52 -7.36
C THR A 121 -0.12 -14.80 -6.92
N THR A 122 -0.13 -13.47 -7.01
CA THR A 122 -1.27 -12.62 -6.64
C THR A 122 -2.44 -12.77 -7.60
N ALA A 123 -2.18 -12.95 -8.90
CA ALA A 123 -3.24 -13.23 -9.87
C ALA A 123 -3.90 -14.58 -9.57
N ARG A 124 -3.11 -15.63 -9.29
CA ARG A 124 -3.64 -16.96 -8.93
C ARG A 124 -4.44 -16.93 -7.63
N SER A 125 -3.94 -16.29 -6.57
CA SER A 125 -4.65 -16.21 -5.29
C SER A 125 -5.97 -15.46 -5.36
N LYS A 126 -6.12 -14.56 -6.34
CA LYS A 126 -7.36 -13.82 -6.62
C LYS A 126 -8.23 -14.49 -7.69
N SER A 127 -7.94 -15.72 -8.09
CA SER A 127 -8.62 -16.44 -9.18
C SER A 127 -8.61 -15.69 -10.52
N ARG A 128 -7.56 -14.91 -10.76
CA ARG A 128 -7.27 -14.14 -11.98
C ARG A 128 -6.05 -14.67 -12.75
N GLY A 129 -5.54 -15.85 -12.37
CA GLY A 129 -4.27 -16.39 -12.87
C GLY A 129 -4.24 -16.67 -14.38
N GLU A 130 -5.39 -16.97 -14.98
CA GLU A 130 -5.54 -17.16 -16.45
C GLU A 130 -5.99 -15.88 -17.17
N ASP A 131 -6.32 -14.85 -16.40
CA ASP A 131 -6.99 -13.64 -16.87
C ASP A 131 -6.05 -12.44 -17.00
N ILE A 132 -5.03 -12.37 -16.16
CA ILE A 132 -4.07 -11.27 -16.15
C ILE A 132 -2.87 -11.62 -17.02
N GLN A 133 -2.63 -10.78 -18.03
CA GLN A 133 -1.37 -10.74 -18.77
C GLN A 133 -0.48 -9.63 -18.20
N TYR A 134 0.83 -9.70 -18.44
CA TYR A 134 1.74 -8.63 -18.04
C TYR A 134 2.80 -8.33 -19.09
N ASN A 135 3.19 -7.06 -19.17
CA ASN A 135 4.28 -6.58 -19.99
C ASN A 135 5.33 -5.91 -19.10
N LEU A 136 6.60 -6.25 -19.29
CA LEU A 136 7.72 -5.56 -18.66
C LEU A 136 8.44 -4.70 -19.70
N LEU A 137 8.43 -3.39 -19.50
CA LEU A 137 9.14 -2.42 -20.32
C LEU A 137 10.29 -1.83 -19.51
N THR A 138 11.45 -1.70 -20.12
CA THR A 138 12.67 -1.26 -19.44
C THR A 138 13.58 -0.54 -20.39
N ASP A 139 14.10 0.60 -19.96
CA ASP A 139 15.15 1.31 -20.68
C ASP A 139 16.42 0.44 -20.74
N PRO A 140 16.98 0.12 -21.94
CA PRO A 140 18.10 -0.81 -22.10
C PRO A 140 19.36 -0.48 -21.30
N ILE A 141 19.52 0.77 -20.87
CA ILE A 141 20.67 1.22 -20.08
C ILE A 141 20.60 0.79 -18.60
N ILE A 142 19.45 0.29 -18.13
CA ILE A 142 19.23 -0.04 -16.72
C ILE A 142 19.58 -1.51 -16.45
N ASN A 143 20.79 -1.77 -15.97
CA ASN A 143 21.17 -3.10 -15.48
C ASN A 143 21.24 -3.15 -13.95
N THR A 144 21.98 -2.21 -13.37
CA THR A 144 22.18 -2.09 -11.93
C THR A 144 22.02 -0.64 -11.52
N LEU A 145 21.25 -0.40 -10.46
CA LEU A 145 21.03 0.92 -9.90
C LEU A 145 21.39 0.91 -8.42
N LYS A 146 21.93 2.01 -7.92
CA LYS A 146 22.08 2.21 -6.49
C LYS A 146 21.03 3.22 -6.05
N VAL A 147 20.08 2.77 -5.25
CA VAL A 147 18.89 3.54 -4.86
C VAL A 147 18.91 3.87 -3.38
N ASN A 148 18.38 5.04 -3.00
CA ASN A 148 18.31 5.51 -1.61
C ASN A 148 17.14 4.88 -0.82
N ILE A 149 16.84 3.61 -1.08
CA ILE A 149 15.81 2.84 -0.42
C ILE A 149 16.28 1.38 -0.35
N PRO A 150 16.20 0.72 0.81
CA PRO A 150 16.47 -0.71 0.91
C PRO A 150 15.57 -1.52 -0.03
N TYR A 151 16.12 -2.54 -0.68
CA TYR A 151 15.43 -3.35 -1.68
C TYR A 151 14.13 -3.93 -1.13
N SER A 152 14.10 -4.38 0.13
CA SER A 152 12.90 -4.93 0.76
C SER A 152 11.74 -3.93 0.82
N TYR A 153 12.03 -2.66 1.15
CA TYR A 153 10.99 -1.63 1.21
C TYR A 153 10.56 -1.15 -0.17
N LEU A 154 11.52 -1.08 -1.10
CA LEU A 154 11.21 -0.83 -2.49
C LEU A 154 10.28 -1.91 -3.05
N PHE A 155 10.56 -3.18 -2.74
CA PHE A 155 9.72 -4.29 -3.15
C PHE A 155 8.33 -4.24 -2.50
N THR A 156 8.22 -3.87 -1.22
CA THR A 156 6.92 -3.62 -0.57
C THR A 156 6.09 -2.56 -1.30
N ILE A 157 6.71 -1.49 -1.82
CA ILE A 157 6.00 -0.49 -2.63
C ILE A 157 5.40 -1.14 -3.88
N PHE A 158 6.16 -2.01 -4.55
CA PHE A 158 5.66 -2.70 -5.75
C PHE A 158 4.58 -3.72 -5.46
N GLU A 159 4.71 -4.49 -4.38
CA GLU A 159 3.69 -5.46 -3.98
C GLU A 159 2.35 -4.77 -3.81
N GLU A 160 2.32 -3.62 -3.12
CA GLU A 160 1.10 -2.83 -2.92
C GLU A 160 0.56 -2.21 -4.22
N GLN A 161 1.43 -1.82 -5.15
CA GLN A 161 1.01 -1.29 -6.46
C GLN A 161 0.46 -2.38 -7.38
N ILE A 162 1.11 -3.54 -7.45
CA ILE A 162 0.65 -4.71 -8.21
C ILE A 162 -0.66 -5.24 -7.65
N ASP A 163 -0.79 -5.31 -6.31
CA ASP A 163 -2.02 -5.72 -5.64
C ASP A 163 -3.21 -4.87 -6.07
N ASN A 164 -3.00 -3.56 -6.13
CA ASN A 164 -3.99 -2.58 -6.58
C ASN A 164 -4.24 -2.72 -8.08
N ALA A 165 -3.20 -2.86 -8.90
CA ALA A 165 -3.33 -3.04 -10.33
C ALA A 165 -4.20 -4.25 -10.66
N ILE A 166 -3.91 -5.43 -10.09
CA ILE A 166 -4.72 -6.65 -10.28
C ILE A 166 -6.17 -6.45 -9.77
N LYS A 167 -6.33 -5.78 -8.63
CA LYS A 167 -7.66 -5.53 -8.03
C LYS A 167 -8.55 -4.63 -8.89
N PHE A 168 -7.97 -3.60 -9.48
CA PHE A 168 -8.69 -2.60 -10.27
C PHE A 168 -8.67 -2.87 -11.77
N SER A 169 -7.97 -3.94 -12.20
CA SER A 169 -7.94 -4.38 -13.58
C SER A 169 -9.29 -4.88 -14.07
N SER A 170 -9.68 -4.43 -15.25
CA SER A 170 -10.73 -5.06 -16.07
C SER A 170 -10.43 -6.55 -16.29
N PRO A 171 -11.45 -7.39 -16.52
CA PRO A 171 -11.24 -8.77 -16.96
C PRO A 171 -10.41 -8.82 -18.25
N LYS A 172 -9.53 -9.80 -18.37
CA LYS A 172 -8.66 -10.07 -19.52
C LYS A 172 -7.72 -8.95 -19.92
N SER A 173 -7.41 -8.03 -18.99
CA SER A 173 -6.51 -6.91 -19.27
C SER A 173 -5.04 -7.22 -18.97
N THR A 174 -4.18 -6.37 -19.51
CA THR A 174 -2.72 -6.46 -19.31
C THR A 174 -2.27 -5.45 -18.26
N ILE A 175 -1.42 -5.90 -17.34
CA ILE A 175 -0.68 -5.02 -16.43
C ILE A 175 0.68 -4.72 -17.04
N THR A 176 0.96 -3.46 -17.32
CA THR A 176 2.27 -3.02 -17.82
C THR A 176 3.09 -2.46 -16.67
N VAL A 177 4.30 -2.98 -16.48
CA VAL A 177 5.29 -2.42 -15.56
C VAL A 177 6.41 -1.81 -16.38
N ASN A 178 6.60 -0.50 -16.25
CA ASN A 178 7.58 0.26 -17.00
C ASN A 178 8.67 0.81 -16.06
N PHE A 179 9.93 0.53 -16.39
CA PHE A 179 11.12 1.05 -15.73
C PHE A 179 11.81 2.06 -16.62
N LYS A 180 11.89 3.32 -16.17
CA LYS A 180 12.53 4.40 -16.91
C LYS A 180 13.54 5.12 -16.03
N LEU A 181 14.74 5.33 -16.53
CA LEU A 181 15.76 6.11 -15.84
C LEU A 181 15.88 7.46 -16.54
N GLU A 182 15.59 8.54 -15.82
CA GLU A 182 15.83 9.89 -16.33
C GLU A 182 16.80 10.62 -15.40
N LYS A 183 17.98 10.95 -15.92
CA LYS A 183 19.07 11.59 -15.15
C LYS A 183 19.50 10.76 -13.94
N GLU A 184 19.04 11.13 -12.74
CA GLU A 184 19.34 10.45 -11.47
C GLU A 184 18.08 9.85 -10.83
N ASP A 185 16.96 9.80 -11.55
CA ASP A 185 15.69 9.35 -11.01
C ASP A 185 15.23 8.07 -11.73
N LEU A 186 14.98 7.02 -10.94
CA LEU A 186 14.27 5.83 -11.40
C LEU A 186 12.78 6.08 -11.29
N PHE A 187 12.10 6.00 -12.42
CA PHE A 187 10.65 5.98 -12.54
C PHE A 187 10.15 4.57 -12.77
N ILE A 188 9.12 4.21 -12.01
CA ILE A 188 8.48 2.91 -12.07
C ILE A 188 6.99 3.15 -12.21
N GLU A 189 6.41 2.70 -13.30
CA GLU A 189 5.00 2.87 -13.61
C GLU A 189 4.34 1.51 -13.69
N ILE A 190 3.28 1.31 -12.93
CA ILE A 190 2.40 0.14 -13.01
C ILE A 190 1.08 0.63 -13.57
N ILE A 191 0.76 0.17 -14.78
CA ILE A 191 -0.37 0.61 -15.57
C ILE A 191 -1.30 -0.59 -15.74
N ASN A 192 -2.58 -0.41 -15.47
CA ASN A 192 -3.59 -1.41 -15.78
C ASN A 192 -4.80 -0.77 -16.46
N GLU A 193 -5.42 -1.50 -17.37
CA GLU A 193 -6.75 -1.12 -17.87
C GLU A 193 -7.80 -1.44 -16.81
N GLY A 194 -8.65 -0.47 -16.49
CA GLY A 194 -9.68 -0.54 -15.47
C GLY A 194 -9.95 0.83 -14.86
N GLN A 195 -10.69 0.84 -13.75
CA GLN A 195 -11.06 2.08 -13.06
C GLN A 195 -10.89 1.91 -11.56
N LEU A 196 -10.47 2.97 -10.90
CA LEU A 196 -10.59 3.16 -9.47
C LEU A 196 -12.09 3.23 -9.17
N LYS A 197 -12.67 2.14 -8.70
CA LYS A 197 -14.11 2.02 -8.37
C LYS A 197 -14.50 2.84 -7.12
N ILE A 198 -14.00 4.07 -6.99
CA ILE A 198 -14.10 4.98 -5.86
C ILE A 198 -14.30 6.40 -6.40
N LYS A 199 -15.25 7.17 -5.85
CA LYS A 199 -15.39 8.60 -6.17
C LYS A 199 -14.18 9.37 -5.62
N PHE A 200 -13.24 9.72 -6.50
CA PHE A 200 -12.08 10.57 -6.19
C PHE A 200 -12.35 12.03 -6.59
N ASN A 201 -11.77 12.99 -5.88
CA ASN A 201 -11.85 14.41 -6.27
C ASN A 201 -10.75 14.73 -7.30
N PRO A 202 -11.07 15.12 -8.54
CA PRO A 202 -10.12 15.47 -9.59
C PRO A 202 -9.11 16.57 -9.21
N ASN A 203 -9.46 17.47 -8.28
CA ASN A 203 -8.54 18.52 -7.81
C ASN A 203 -7.43 18.00 -6.88
N GLU A 204 -7.48 16.73 -6.49
CA GLU A 204 -6.42 16.01 -5.78
C GLU A 204 -5.49 15.21 -6.73
N MET A 205 -5.69 15.31 -8.07
CA MET A 205 -4.92 14.57 -9.09
C MET A 205 -3.41 14.87 -9.10
N PHE A 206 -2.98 15.94 -8.43
CA PHE A 206 -1.58 16.34 -8.35
C PHE A 206 -1.08 16.31 -6.91
N MET A 207 -1.09 15.14 -6.27
CA MET A 207 -0.39 14.98 -4.99
C MET A 207 1.08 14.62 -5.23
N GLU A 208 1.93 15.64 -5.35
CA GLU A 208 3.28 15.48 -4.80
C GLU A 208 3.11 15.18 -3.31
N VAL A 209 3.59 14.01 -2.88
CA VAL A 209 3.30 13.36 -1.57
C VAL A 209 3.79 14.17 -0.35
N ASN A 210 4.35 15.35 -0.56
CA ASN A 210 4.81 16.20 0.54
C ASN A 210 3.67 16.92 1.29
N ASN A 211 2.48 17.12 0.71
CA ASN A 211 1.42 17.88 1.40
C ASN A 211 -0.01 17.37 1.10
N SER A 212 -0.75 17.05 2.18
CA SER A 212 -2.20 16.78 2.29
C SER A 212 -2.67 15.31 2.26
N LEU A 213 -3.41 14.92 3.30
CA LEU A 213 -3.97 13.60 3.58
C LEU A 213 -5.47 13.70 3.95
N ASN A 214 -6.25 14.46 3.18
CA ASN A 214 -7.62 14.77 3.58
C ASN A 214 -8.75 14.09 2.78
N GLY A 215 -8.48 13.28 1.74
CA GLY A 215 -9.54 12.94 0.78
C GLY A 215 -9.96 11.48 0.57
N SER A 216 -9.04 10.51 0.54
CA SER A 216 -9.31 9.29 -0.24
C SER A 216 -9.82 8.10 0.59
N GLN A 217 -11.14 8.03 0.81
CA GLN A 217 -11.84 6.83 1.29
C GLN A 217 -11.72 5.69 0.26
N GLY A 218 -11.19 4.52 0.64
CA GLY A 218 -11.35 3.27 -0.14
C GLY A 218 -10.09 2.57 -0.69
N PHE A 219 -8.91 3.19 -0.62
CA PHE A 219 -7.67 2.59 -1.13
C PHE A 219 -6.99 1.59 -0.16
N GLY A 220 -7.56 1.38 1.03
CA GLY A 220 -7.05 0.43 2.02
C GLY A 220 -5.69 0.84 2.62
N LEU A 221 -5.10 -0.07 3.41
CA LEU A 221 -3.83 0.16 4.10
C LEU A 221 -2.61 0.25 3.18
N GLY A 222 -2.70 -0.28 1.96
CA GLY A 222 -1.58 -0.34 1.02
C GLY A 222 -1.00 1.03 0.64
N ILE A 223 -1.87 2.00 0.33
CA ILE A 223 -1.42 3.37 0.03
C ILE A 223 -0.78 4.03 1.26
N PHE A 224 -1.24 3.73 2.47
CA PHE A 224 -0.60 4.25 3.69
C PHE A 224 0.81 3.70 3.87
N ILE A 225 1.03 2.43 3.55
CA ILE A 225 2.36 1.80 3.57
C ILE A 225 3.26 2.48 2.54
N ILE A 226 2.81 2.62 1.28
CA ILE A 226 3.56 3.30 0.22
C ILE A 226 3.91 4.72 0.66
N LYS A 227 2.95 5.51 1.14
CA LYS A 227 3.19 6.90 1.60
C LYS A 227 4.19 6.97 2.75
N LYS A 228 4.09 6.05 3.72
CA LYS A 228 5.03 5.99 4.83
C LYS A 228 6.45 5.68 4.35
N LEU A 229 6.60 4.74 3.42
CA LEU A 229 7.88 4.39 2.82
C LEU A 229 8.44 5.55 1.98
N CYS A 230 7.63 6.15 1.12
CA CYS A 230 8.02 7.33 0.34
C CYS A 230 8.48 8.48 1.24
N SER A 231 7.78 8.74 2.34
CA SER A 231 8.18 9.76 3.33
C SER A 231 9.45 9.40 4.09
N LEU A 232 9.75 8.11 4.31
CA LEU A 232 10.98 7.68 4.96
C LEU A 232 12.19 7.78 4.02
N PHE A 233 11.99 7.54 2.72
CA PHE A 233 13.06 7.38 1.74
C PHE A 233 13.11 8.50 0.69
N ASP A 234 12.38 9.60 0.91
CA ASP A 234 12.29 10.74 -0.01
C ASP A 234 11.93 10.33 -1.46
N CYS A 235 11.04 9.34 -1.59
CA CYS A 235 10.48 8.92 -2.87
C CYS A 235 9.18 9.68 -3.12
N MET A 236 8.75 9.75 -4.38
CA MET A 236 7.43 10.28 -4.74
C MET A 236 6.55 9.15 -5.28
N PHE A 237 5.27 9.20 -4.96
CA PHE A 237 4.28 8.25 -5.45
C PHE A 237 3.04 9.00 -5.92
N THR A 238 2.57 8.71 -7.13
CA THR A 238 1.33 9.24 -7.67
C THR A 238 0.44 8.09 -8.15
N LEU A 239 -0.86 8.25 -7.97
CA LEU A 239 -1.86 7.33 -8.50
C LEU A 239 -2.87 8.15 -9.27
N THR A 240 -3.01 7.88 -10.56
CA THR A 240 -3.91 8.60 -11.45
C THR A 240 -4.84 7.63 -12.17
N GLU A 241 -6.01 8.12 -12.53
CA GLU A 241 -6.91 7.46 -13.46
C GLU A 241 -6.98 8.34 -14.71
N ASP A 242 -6.68 7.76 -15.86
CA ASP A 242 -6.74 8.40 -17.17
C ASP A 242 -7.61 7.55 -18.09
N GLU A 243 -8.79 8.05 -18.44
CA GLU A 243 -9.83 7.34 -19.17
C GLU A 243 -10.19 5.95 -18.58
N SER A 244 -9.63 4.89 -19.16
CA SER A 244 -9.83 3.50 -18.76
C SER A 244 -8.54 2.88 -18.21
N PHE A 245 -7.58 3.69 -17.79
CA PHE A 245 -6.31 3.24 -17.24
C PHE A 245 -6.09 3.79 -15.83
N VAL A 246 -5.59 2.93 -14.96
CA VAL A 246 -5.07 3.29 -13.65
C VAL A 246 -3.55 3.22 -13.71
N ILE A 247 -2.89 4.31 -13.29
CA ILE A 247 -1.45 4.48 -13.39
C ILE A 247 -0.90 4.78 -12.00
N ALA A 248 -0.17 3.81 -11.45
CA ALA A 248 0.61 3.97 -10.22
C ALA A 248 2.07 4.27 -10.59
N LYS A 249 2.57 5.46 -10.25
CA LYS A 249 3.93 5.90 -10.59
C LYS A 249 4.74 6.19 -9.34
N THR A 250 5.93 5.61 -9.27
CA THR A 250 6.92 5.86 -8.22
C THR A 250 8.16 6.50 -8.83
N LYS A 251 8.65 7.56 -8.20
CA LYS A 251 9.95 8.16 -8.48
C LYS A 251 10.88 7.95 -7.30
N ILE A 252 12.06 7.40 -7.56
CA ILE A 252 13.10 7.11 -6.56
C ILE A 252 14.41 7.75 -7.03
N LYS A 253 15.08 8.44 -6.11
CA LYS A 253 16.40 9.00 -6.39
C LYS A 253 17.46 7.91 -6.38
N CYS A 254 18.18 7.79 -7.49
CA CYS A 254 19.40 7.01 -7.62
C CYS A 254 20.60 7.83 -7.13
N THR A 255 21.63 7.12 -6.66
CA THR A 255 22.94 7.70 -6.35
C THR A 255 23.97 6.96 -7.18
N TYR A 256 24.83 7.69 -7.89
CA TYR A 256 26.00 7.10 -8.53
C TYR A 256 27.07 6.70 -7.48
#